data_AF-A0A7S2MLK5-F1
#
_entry.id   AF-A0A7S2MLK5-F1
#
_cell.length_a   1.000
_cell.length_b   1.000
_cell.length_c   1.000
_cell.angle_alpha   90.00
_cell.angle_beta   90.00
_cell.angle_gamma   90.00
#
_symmetry.space_group_name_H-M   'P 1'
#
loop_
_entity.id
_entity.type
_entity.pdbx_description
1 polymer ?
#
loop_
_entity_poly.entity_id
_entity_poly.type
_entity_poly.pdbx_seq_one_letter_code
_entity_poly.pdbx_strand_id
1 'polypeptide(L)'
;LNVLAMVGQKPMEHIFNEFQGVGTPESDGDDFSGSGDVKYHLGMSYVRPTNSGGQVHLSLVANPSHLEAVNPVVEGKTRAKQHYTGDTDRSRCMSLLLHGDAAFSGQGVVFETMGLSDLHDYTTGGTVHIVVNNQIGFTTDPRSSRSSPYCTDVAKAIQAPIFHVNGDDVEAVARVCKLAALWRQRFHRDVVIDIVCYRKYGHNELDQP
;
A
#
# COMPACT_ATOMS: atom_id res chain seq x y z
N LEU A 1 6.58 -3.26 -8.60
CA LEU A 1 6.78 -4.40 -9.54
C LEU A 1 6.72 -5.78 -8.89
N ASN A 2 7.54 -6.07 -7.87
CA ASN A 2 7.56 -7.40 -7.25
C ASN A 2 6.15 -7.83 -6.79
N VAL A 3 5.40 -6.93 -6.14
CA VAL A 3 4.00 -7.17 -5.76
C VAL A 3 3.12 -7.51 -6.98
N LEU A 4 3.25 -6.81 -8.10
CA LEU A 4 2.46 -7.10 -9.31
C LEU A 4 2.74 -8.49 -9.87
N ALA A 5 4.01 -8.89 -9.94
CA ALA A 5 4.41 -10.19 -10.47
C ALA A 5 4.08 -11.33 -9.51
N MET A 6 4.46 -11.22 -8.23
CA MET A 6 4.42 -12.33 -7.28
C MET A 6 3.11 -12.44 -6.51
N VAL A 7 2.49 -11.30 -6.15
CA VAL A 7 1.21 -11.28 -5.41
C VAL A 7 0.04 -11.13 -6.38
N GLY A 8 0.19 -10.24 -7.35
CA GLY A 8 -0.82 -9.95 -8.37
C GLY A 8 -0.88 -10.94 -9.52
N GLN A 9 0.15 -11.78 -9.69
CA GLN A 9 0.30 -12.71 -10.82
C GLN A 9 0.11 -12.04 -12.19
N LYS A 10 0.48 -10.76 -12.32
CA LYS A 10 0.50 -10.08 -13.61
C LYS A 10 1.52 -10.79 -14.51
N PRO A 11 1.13 -11.21 -15.74
CA PRO A 11 2.04 -11.89 -16.65
C PRO A 11 3.33 -11.08 -16.87
N MET A 12 4.47 -11.76 -16.81
CA MET A 12 5.78 -11.09 -16.95
C MET A 12 5.91 -10.40 -18.31
N GLU A 13 5.33 -10.97 -19.36
CA GLU A 13 5.27 -10.37 -20.70
C GLU A 13 4.63 -8.99 -20.68
N HIS A 14 3.51 -8.82 -19.95
CA HIS A 14 2.85 -7.52 -19.83
C HIS A 14 3.74 -6.53 -19.06
N ILE A 15 4.42 -6.97 -18.01
CA ILE A 15 5.36 -6.12 -17.26
C ILE A 15 6.52 -5.71 -18.17
N PHE A 16 7.10 -6.62 -18.95
CA PHE A 16 8.23 -6.32 -19.83
C PHE A 16 7.85 -5.42 -21.01
N ASN A 17 6.66 -5.57 -21.58
CA ASN A 17 6.16 -4.68 -22.63
C ASN A 17 6.11 -3.22 -22.15
N GLU A 18 5.73 -2.98 -20.89
CA GLU A 18 5.73 -1.64 -20.27
C GLU A 18 7.14 -1.03 -20.10
N PHE A 19 8.20 -1.84 -20.17
CA PHE A 19 9.59 -1.36 -20.18
C PHE A 19 10.12 -1.06 -21.58
N GLN A 20 9.55 -1.67 -22.62
CA GLN A 20 9.99 -1.47 -24.00
C GLN A 20 9.48 -0.16 -24.62
N GLY A 21 8.63 0.59 -23.90
CA GLY A 21 8.10 1.88 -24.36
C GLY A 21 7.09 1.77 -25.50
N VAL A 22 6.69 0.54 -25.86
CA VAL A 22 5.52 0.31 -26.70
C VAL A 22 4.34 0.72 -25.82
N GLY A 23 3.64 1.79 -26.21
CA GLY A 23 2.38 2.16 -25.58
C GLY A 23 1.51 0.90 -25.43
N THR A 24 0.64 0.88 -24.42
CA THR A 24 -0.48 -0.09 -24.34
C THR A 24 -0.89 -0.47 -25.75
N PRO A 25 -0.90 -1.77 -26.12
CA PRO A 25 -1.00 -2.17 -27.52
C PRO A 25 -2.11 -1.35 -28.15
N GLU A 26 -1.76 -0.61 -29.22
CA GLU A 26 -2.73 0.00 -30.10
C GLU A 26 -3.64 -1.16 -30.54
N SER A 27 -4.72 -1.37 -29.79
CA SER A 27 -5.82 -2.19 -30.25
C SER A 27 -6.31 -1.45 -31.47
N ASP A 28 -6.21 -2.08 -32.64
CA ASP A 28 -6.73 -1.63 -33.93
C ASP A 28 -8.17 -1.11 -33.80
N GLY A 29 -8.32 0.15 -33.41
CA GLY A 29 -9.57 0.75 -32.98
C GLY A 29 -9.33 2.13 -32.36
N ASP A 30 -9.74 3.16 -33.10
CA ASP A 30 -9.54 4.60 -32.95
C ASP A 30 -9.99 5.28 -31.63
N ASP A 31 -10.07 4.57 -30.48
CA ASP A 31 -10.74 5.09 -29.27
C ASP A 31 -9.96 4.97 -27.93
N PHE A 32 -8.66 4.62 -27.93
CA PHE A 32 -7.88 4.60 -26.68
C PHE A 32 -7.07 5.88 -26.46
N SER A 33 -7.70 6.90 -25.87
CA SER A 33 -7.10 8.20 -25.52
C SER A 33 -6.41 8.24 -24.14
N GLY A 34 -5.84 7.13 -23.68
CA GLY A 34 -5.07 7.11 -22.44
C GLY A 34 -3.68 7.71 -22.66
N SER A 35 -3.33 8.82 -21.99
CA SER A 35 -2.01 9.48 -22.14
C SER A 35 -0.81 8.64 -21.66
N GLY A 36 -1.04 7.37 -21.27
CA GLY A 36 -0.10 6.54 -20.54
C GLY A 36 0.23 7.11 -19.16
N ASP A 37 0.83 6.28 -18.33
CA ASP A 37 1.56 6.72 -17.13
C ASP A 37 2.83 5.86 -17.06
N VAL A 38 3.80 6.24 -16.23
CA VAL A 38 4.97 5.38 -16.03
C VAL A 38 4.52 4.02 -15.47
N LYS A 39 5.15 2.94 -15.95
CA LYS A 39 4.84 1.53 -15.65
C LYS A 39 4.59 1.18 -14.17
N TYR A 40 5.10 1.99 -13.24
CA TYR A 40 4.95 1.79 -11.80
C TYR A 40 3.64 2.36 -11.23
N HIS A 41 2.88 3.15 -11.99
CA HIS A 41 1.64 3.80 -11.57
C HIS A 41 0.37 3.06 -12.02
N LEU A 42 0.51 2.01 -12.84
CA LEU A 42 -0.63 1.31 -13.40
C LEU A 42 -1.33 0.47 -12.33
N GLY A 43 -2.66 0.67 -12.24
CA GLY A 43 -3.52 -0.13 -11.39
C GLY A 43 -3.62 -1.59 -11.86
N MET A 44 -4.15 -2.44 -10.99
CA MET A 44 -4.34 -3.87 -11.28
C MET A 44 -5.63 -4.35 -10.64
N SER A 45 -6.29 -5.31 -11.29
CA SER A 45 -7.46 -6.02 -10.77
C SER A 45 -7.28 -7.51 -11.07
N TYR A 46 -7.27 -8.33 -10.03
CA TYR A 46 -7.02 -9.77 -10.17
C TYR A 46 -7.82 -10.55 -9.13
N VAL A 47 -8.42 -11.66 -9.54
CA VAL A 47 -9.09 -12.58 -8.61
C VAL A 47 -8.15 -13.74 -8.31
N ARG A 48 -7.72 -13.84 -7.06
CA ARG A 48 -6.77 -14.85 -6.61
C ARG A 48 -7.50 -16.01 -5.92
N PRO A 49 -7.31 -17.26 -6.35
CA PRO A 49 -7.78 -18.42 -5.60
C PRO A 49 -6.99 -18.58 -4.29
N THR A 50 -7.66 -18.93 -3.22
CA THR A 50 -7.03 -19.25 -1.93
C THR A 50 -6.84 -20.75 -1.78
N ASN A 51 -5.91 -21.16 -0.92
CA ASN A 51 -5.68 -22.58 -0.61
C ASN A 51 -6.91 -23.27 -0.01
N SER A 52 -7.86 -22.50 0.54
CA SER A 52 -9.12 -23.00 1.08
C SER A 52 -10.23 -23.16 0.03
N GLY A 53 -9.95 -22.92 -1.25
CA GLY A 53 -10.92 -22.97 -2.34
C GLY A 53 -11.78 -21.70 -2.49
N GLY A 54 -11.54 -20.68 -1.66
CA GLY A 54 -12.16 -19.37 -1.80
C GLY A 54 -11.50 -18.53 -2.88
N GLN A 55 -12.05 -17.34 -3.13
CA GLN A 55 -11.49 -16.37 -4.06
C GLN A 55 -11.40 -15.00 -3.37
N VAL A 56 -10.30 -14.29 -3.61
CA VAL A 56 -10.08 -12.93 -3.10
C VAL A 56 -9.85 -12.01 -4.27
N HIS A 57 -10.63 -10.93 -4.35
CA HIS A 57 -10.41 -9.86 -5.33
C HIS A 57 -9.32 -8.91 -4.84
N LEU A 58 -8.18 -8.91 -5.52
CA LEU A 58 -7.09 -7.97 -5.29
C LEU A 58 -7.23 -6.80 -6.27
N SER A 59 -7.25 -5.57 -5.74
CA SER A 59 -7.31 -4.35 -6.55
C SER A 59 -6.25 -3.36 -6.12
N LEU A 60 -5.25 -3.14 -6.96
CA LEU A 60 -4.26 -2.09 -6.80
C LEU A 60 -4.76 -0.81 -7.48
N VAL A 61 -4.77 0.29 -6.74
CA VAL A 61 -5.18 1.60 -7.25
C VAL A 61 -4.00 2.24 -7.97
N ALA A 62 -4.25 2.87 -9.12
CA ALA A 62 -3.25 3.67 -9.82
C ALA A 62 -2.90 4.91 -8.98
N ASN A 63 -1.63 5.31 -8.96
CA ASN A 63 -1.16 6.41 -8.12
C ASN A 63 -0.18 7.31 -8.88
N PRO A 64 -0.19 8.63 -8.64
CA PRO A 64 0.86 9.50 -9.15
C PRO A 64 2.18 9.30 -8.37
N SER A 65 3.25 9.95 -8.84
CA SER A 65 4.53 10.03 -8.10
C SER A 65 4.44 10.81 -6.77
N HIS A 66 3.36 11.57 -6.56
CA HIS A 66 3.12 12.31 -5.31
C HIS A 66 2.82 11.29 -4.20
N LEU A 67 3.84 10.97 -3.42
CA LEU A 67 3.78 9.94 -2.39
C LEU A 67 2.60 10.21 -1.43
N GLU A 68 1.98 9.13 -0.97
CA GLU A 68 0.83 9.14 -0.04
C GLU A 68 -0.47 9.76 -0.58
N ALA A 69 -0.47 10.48 -1.70
CA ALA A 69 -1.68 11.11 -2.26
C ALA A 69 -2.78 10.09 -2.62
N VAL A 70 -2.41 8.83 -2.85
CA VAL A 70 -3.34 7.74 -3.17
C VAL A 70 -4.04 7.16 -1.94
N ASN A 71 -3.54 7.41 -0.73
CA ASN A 71 -4.08 6.84 0.51
C ASN A 71 -5.59 7.10 0.67
N PRO A 72 -6.08 8.36 0.62
CA PRO A 72 -7.52 8.62 0.74
C PRO A 72 -8.31 8.08 -0.46
N VAL A 73 -7.68 7.93 -1.63
CA VAL A 73 -8.32 7.33 -2.83
C VAL A 73 -8.59 5.84 -2.62
N VAL A 74 -7.65 5.12 -2.01
CA VAL A 74 -7.83 3.70 -1.63
C VAL A 74 -8.94 3.57 -0.59
N GLU A 75 -8.98 4.44 0.42
CA GLU A 75 -10.04 4.43 1.44
C GLU A 75 -11.41 4.69 0.81
N GLY A 76 -11.52 5.73 -0.03
CA GLY A 76 -12.77 6.04 -0.76
C GLY A 76 -13.23 4.89 -1.66
N LYS A 77 -12.30 4.25 -2.39
CA LYS A 77 -12.62 3.07 -3.22
C LYS A 77 -13.07 1.88 -2.37
N THR A 78 -12.44 1.66 -1.23
CA THR A 78 -12.80 0.59 -0.28
C THR A 78 -14.19 0.83 0.29
N ARG A 79 -14.48 2.06 0.72
CA ARG A 79 -15.80 2.47 1.21
C ARG A 79 -16.88 2.31 0.13
N ALA A 80 -16.60 2.69 -1.11
CA ALA A 80 -17.50 2.49 -2.24
C ALA A 80 -17.79 1.00 -2.46
N LYS A 81 -16.76 0.14 -2.46
CA LYS A 81 -16.95 -1.31 -2.58
C LYS A 81 -17.80 -1.87 -1.45
N GLN A 82 -17.56 -1.44 -0.20
CA GLN A 82 -18.37 -1.87 0.95
C GLN A 82 -19.84 -1.48 0.76
N HIS A 83 -20.11 -0.27 0.30
CA HIS A 83 -21.46 0.20 -0.01
C HIS A 83 -22.14 -0.66 -1.09
N TYR A 84 -21.51 -0.80 -2.26
CA TYR A 84 -22.11 -1.54 -3.39
C TYR A 84 -22.25 -3.05 -3.15
N THR A 85 -21.48 -3.62 -2.23
CA THR A 85 -21.56 -5.06 -1.88
C THR A 85 -22.40 -5.34 -0.64
N GLY A 86 -22.98 -4.31 -0.02
CA GLY A 86 -23.75 -4.44 1.22
C GLY A 86 -22.90 -4.90 2.42
N ASP A 87 -21.59 -4.64 2.42
CA ASP A 87 -20.68 -5.00 3.51
C ASP A 87 -20.76 -3.98 4.66
N THR A 88 -21.92 -3.93 5.32
CA THR A 88 -22.20 -3.00 6.44
C THR A 88 -21.28 -3.24 7.63
N ASP A 89 -20.88 -4.49 7.84
CA ASP A 89 -19.99 -4.91 8.92
C ASP A 89 -18.51 -4.75 8.55
N ARG A 90 -18.21 -4.34 7.30
CA ARG A 90 -16.87 -4.03 6.79
C ARG A 90 -15.90 -5.21 6.97
N SER A 91 -16.43 -6.42 6.89
CA SER A 91 -15.72 -7.67 7.17
C SER A 91 -15.30 -8.40 5.89
N ARG A 92 -15.86 -8.01 4.73
CA ARG A 92 -15.62 -8.66 3.43
C ARG A 92 -14.67 -7.87 2.54
N CYS A 93 -14.64 -6.54 2.70
CA CYS A 93 -13.76 -5.63 1.98
C CYS A 93 -12.87 -4.85 2.97
N MET A 94 -11.57 -4.80 2.69
CA MET A 94 -10.60 -4.06 3.49
C MET A 94 -9.57 -3.34 2.62
N SER A 95 -8.99 -2.28 3.17
CA SER A 95 -7.86 -1.55 2.60
C SER A 95 -6.53 -2.06 3.16
N LEU A 96 -5.50 -1.99 2.31
CA LEU A 96 -4.10 -2.24 2.63
C LEU A 96 -3.30 -1.08 2.03
N LEU A 97 -2.53 -0.38 2.86
CA LEU A 97 -1.69 0.73 2.42
C LEU A 97 -0.21 0.41 2.63
N LEU A 98 0.59 0.69 1.60
CA LEU A 98 2.04 0.51 1.61
C LEU A 98 2.70 1.89 1.58
N HIS A 99 3.66 2.10 2.47
CA HIS A 99 4.29 3.41 2.67
C HIS A 99 5.82 3.29 2.66
N GLY A 100 6.51 4.38 2.32
CA GLY A 100 7.93 4.57 2.65
C GLY A 100 8.06 5.31 3.97
N ASP A 101 9.10 5.05 4.76
CA ASP A 101 9.29 5.65 6.09
C ASP A 101 9.28 7.18 6.08
N ALA A 102 10.03 7.81 5.17
CA ALA A 102 10.12 9.26 5.11
C ALA A 102 8.80 9.92 4.69
N ALA A 103 8.09 9.31 3.73
CA ALA A 103 6.83 9.84 3.23
C ALA A 103 5.70 9.66 4.26
N PHE A 104 5.68 8.52 4.96
CA PHE A 104 4.71 8.22 6.01
C PHE A 104 4.73 9.24 7.15
N SER A 105 5.93 9.67 7.58
CA SER A 105 6.08 10.69 8.61
C SER A 105 6.01 12.12 8.10
N GLY A 106 6.25 12.35 6.81
CA GLY A 106 6.43 13.69 6.24
C GLY A 106 5.21 14.27 5.52
N GLN A 107 4.33 13.43 4.96
CA GLN A 107 3.18 13.89 4.19
C GLN A 107 1.93 14.03 5.07
N GLY A 108 1.39 15.25 5.17
CA GLY A 108 0.22 15.56 6.01
C GLY A 108 -1.03 14.74 5.66
N VAL A 109 -1.18 14.34 4.39
CA VAL A 109 -2.30 13.50 3.94
C VAL A 109 -2.35 12.14 4.65
N VAL A 110 -1.24 11.63 5.19
CA VAL A 110 -1.21 10.40 5.99
C VAL A 110 -1.97 10.61 7.30
N PHE A 111 -1.65 11.68 8.02
CA PHE A 111 -2.35 12.05 9.26
C PHE A 111 -3.84 12.32 9.01
N GLU A 112 -4.15 13.09 7.96
CA GLU A 112 -5.53 13.38 7.58
C GLU A 112 -6.31 12.10 7.28
N THR A 113 -5.74 11.18 6.50
CA THR A 113 -6.38 9.90 6.14
C THR A 113 -6.65 9.04 7.38
N MET A 114 -5.66 8.90 8.28
CA MET A 114 -5.85 8.17 9.54
C MET A 114 -6.93 8.81 10.41
N GLY A 115 -7.03 10.14 10.42
CA GLY A 115 -8.08 10.87 11.14
C GLY A 115 -9.50 10.52 10.69
N LEU A 116 -9.67 9.98 9.47
CA LEU A 116 -10.96 9.53 8.94
C LEU A 116 -11.34 8.09 9.36
N SER A 117 -10.39 7.33 9.92
CA SER A 117 -10.51 5.87 10.14
C SER A 117 -11.73 5.45 10.98
N ASP A 118 -12.18 6.28 11.92
CA ASP A 118 -13.30 5.98 12.85
C ASP A 118 -14.52 6.90 12.65
N LEU A 119 -14.52 7.76 11.62
CA LEU A 119 -15.66 8.61 11.31
C LEU A 119 -16.75 7.81 10.57
N HIS A 120 -18.01 7.93 11.00
CA HIS A 120 -19.13 7.11 10.50
C HIS A 120 -19.21 7.00 8.96
N ASP A 121 -19.10 8.14 8.27
CA ASP A 121 -19.25 8.22 6.81
C ASP A 121 -17.98 7.83 6.03
N TYR A 122 -16.83 7.79 6.70
CA TYR A 122 -15.53 7.55 6.07
C TYR A 122 -14.94 6.18 6.41
N THR A 123 -15.23 5.66 7.60
CA THR A 123 -14.61 4.44 8.11
C THR A 123 -14.78 3.25 7.18
N THR A 124 -13.67 2.56 6.94
CA THR A 124 -13.58 1.31 6.18
C THR A 124 -13.39 0.09 7.09
N GLY A 125 -13.56 0.27 8.41
CA GLY A 125 -13.46 -0.81 9.40
C GLY A 125 -12.02 -1.21 9.69
N GLY A 126 -11.12 -0.24 9.68
CA GLY A 126 -9.70 -0.40 9.94
C GLY A 126 -8.87 -0.73 8.70
N THR A 127 -7.75 -0.04 8.55
CA THR A 127 -6.75 -0.23 7.49
C THR A 127 -5.50 -0.93 8.03
N VAL A 128 -4.97 -1.88 7.26
CA VAL A 128 -3.63 -2.43 7.55
C VAL A 128 -2.60 -1.57 6.83
N HIS A 129 -1.69 -0.97 7.58
CA HIS A 129 -0.58 -0.17 7.06
C HIS A 129 0.71 -0.96 7.15
N ILE A 130 1.46 -1.00 6.06
CA ILE A 130 2.81 -1.57 6.03
C ILE A 130 3.77 -0.46 5.62
N VAL A 131 4.68 -0.11 6.53
CA VAL A 131 5.76 0.84 6.25
C VAL A 131 7.01 0.04 5.90
N VAL A 132 7.52 0.24 4.68
CA VAL A 132 8.80 -0.30 4.24
C VAL A 132 9.88 0.66 4.71
N ASN A 133 10.36 0.44 5.93
CA ASN A 133 11.30 1.32 6.60
C ASN A 133 12.74 0.89 6.28
N ASN A 134 13.22 1.35 5.13
CA ASN A 134 14.59 1.13 4.69
C ASN A 134 15.59 2.13 5.32
N GLN A 135 15.12 2.95 6.26
CA GLN A 135 15.90 3.91 7.03
C GLN A 135 16.52 5.05 6.20
N ILE A 136 15.97 5.38 5.03
CA ILE A 136 16.45 6.52 4.22
C ILE A 136 15.42 7.05 3.22
N GLY A 137 15.19 8.37 3.25
CA GLY A 137 14.37 9.08 2.26
C GLY A 137 15.22 9.76 1.19
N PHE A 138 15.37 9.15 0.01
CA PHE A 138 16.33 9.59 -1.02
C PHE A 138 17.78 9.59 -0.46
N THR A 139 18.30 10.76 -0.06
CA THR A 139 19.59 10.99 0.62
C THR A 139 19.43 11.44 2.09
N THR A 140 18.19 11.57 2.56
CA THR A 140 17.85 12.13 3.87
C THR A 140 17.84 11.06 4.94
N ASP A 141 18.67 11.22 5.96
CA ASP A 141 18.69 10.36 7.15
C ASP A 141 17.40 10.53 7.98
N PRO A 142 16.89 9.44 8.61
CA PRO A 142 15.79 9.45 9.56
C PRO A 142 15.79 10.59 10.59
N ARG A 143 16.97 10.97 11.09
CA ARG A 143 17.13 12.06 12.07
C ARG A 143 16.79 13.44 11.50
N SER A 144 16.81 13.56 10.18
CA SER A 144 16.50 14.78 9.44
C SER A 144 15.14 14.74 8.75
N SER A 145 14.43 13.60 8.77
CA SER A 145 13.12 13.44 8.12
C SER A 145 11.93 13.51 9.06
N ARG A 146 12.14 13.37 10.38
CA ARG A 146 11.09 13.35 11.39
C ARG A 146 11.57 13.82 12.77
N SER A 147 10.62 14.25 13.59
CA SER A 147 10.87 14.79 14.94
C SER A 147 10.60 13.80 16.07
N SER A 148 10.42 12.51 15.76
CA SER A 148 10.09 11.46 16.72
C SER A 148 10.90 10.18 16.43
N PRO A 149 11.01 9.25 17.40
CA PRO A 149 11.85 8.07 17.24
C PRO A 149 11.48 7.17 16.05
N TYR A 150 10.19 6.95 15.81
CA TYR A 150 9.71 6.02 14.78
C TYR A 150 8.96 6.75 13.67
N CYS A 151 9.16 6.33 12.42
CA CYS A 151 8.39 6.88 11.29
C CYS A 151 6.88 6.65 11.46
N THR A 152 6.49 5.66 12.26
CA THR A 152 5.11 5.29 12.53
C THR A 152 4.43 6.09 13.64
N ASP A 153 5.11 7.05 14.28
CA ASP A 153 4.54 7.78 15.41
C ASP A 153 3.29 8.60 15.04
N VAL A 154 3.10 8.92 13.76
CA VAL A 154 1.85 9.55 13.25
C VAL A 154 0.61 8.73 13.61
N ALA A 155 0.72 7.39 13.63
CA ALA A 155 -0.39 6.49 13.93
C ALA A 155 -0.81 6.52 15.42
N LYS A 156 0.01 7.10 16.30
CA LYS A 156 -0.35 7.33 17.71
C LYS A 156 -1.49 8.33 17.85
N ALA A 157 -1.69 9.21 16.85
CA ALA A 157 -2.79 10.17 16.84
C ALA A 157 -4.17 9.49 16.96
N ILE A 158 -4.32 8.31 16.38
CA ILE A 158 -5.54 7.50 16.45
C ILE A 158 -5.42 6.30 17.40
N GLN A 159 -4.32 6.23 18.17
CA GLN A 159 -4.02 5.11 19.07
C GLN A 159 -4.03 3.74 18.37
N ALA A 160 -3.59 3.68 17.11
CA ALA A 160 -3.43 2.40 16.41
C ALA A 160 -2.26 1.60 17.01
N PRO A 161 -2.37 0.27 17.16
CA PRO A 161 -1.22 -0.56 17.51
C PRO A 161 -0.16 -0.49 16.40
N ILE A 162 1.09 -0.49 16.84
CA ILE A 162 2.26 -0.43 15.97
C ILE A 162 3.13 -1.64 16.31
N PHE A 163 3.45 -2.43 15.29
CA PHE A 163 4.38 -3.55 15.39
C PHE A 163 5.66 -3.22 14.64
N HIS A 164 6.78 -3.15 15.35
CA HIS A 164 8.10 -3.04 14.73
C HIS A 164 8.69 -4.44 14.57
N VAL A 165 9.11 -4.78 13.35
CA VAL A 165 9.63 -6.11 13.03
C VAL A 165 10.89 -6.01 12.17
N ASN A 166 11.87 -6.86 12.47
CA ASN A 166 13.09 -6.96 11.69
C ASN A 166 12.79 -7.65 10.34
N GLY A 167 13.06 -6.95 9.23
CA GLY A 167 12.87 -7.46 7.88
C GLY A 167 13.74 -8.67 7.52
N ASP A 168 14.84 -8.89 8.26
CA ASP A 168 15.70 -10.07 8.08
C ASP A 168 15.13 -11.33 8.74
N ASP A 169 14.11 -11.21 9.61
CA ASP A 169 13.36 -12.35 10.17
C ASP A 169 12.00 -12.48 9.46
N VAL A 170 12.02 -13.19 8.33
CA VAL A 170 10.84 -13.40 7.48
C VAL A 170 9.69 -14.11 8.20
N GLU A 171 9.98 -14.96 9.19
CA GLU A 171 8.94 -15.64 9.96
C GLU A 171 8.26 -14.67 10.93
N ALA A 172 9.04 -13.79 11.58
CA ALA A 172 8.49 -12.74 12.43
C ALA A 172 7.62 -11.78 11.62
N VAL A 173 8.05 -11.39 10.42
CA VAL A 173 7.24 -10.56 9.50
C VAL A 173 5.92 -11.27 9.19
N ALA A 174 5.95 -12.55 8.81
CA ALA A 174 4.74 -13.31 8.52
C ALA A 174 3.80 -13.41 9.75
N ARG A 175 4.35 -13.64 10.95
CA ARG A 175 3.59 -13.69 12.21
C ARG A 175 2.92 -12.34 12.51
N VAL A 176 3.63 -11.23 12.35
CA VAL A 176 3.11 -9.88 12.60
C VAL A 176 2.03 -9.51 11.57
N CYS A 177 2.23 -9.81 10.29
CA CYS A 177 1.21 -9.60 9.26
C CYS A 177 -0.08 -10.38 9.56
N LYS A 178 0.05 -11.64 10.03
CA LYS A 178 -1.11 -12.43 10.46
C LYS A 178 -1.79 -11.80 11.67
N LEU A 179 -1.03 -11.34 12.67
CA LEU A 179 -1.58 -10.68 13.85
C LEU A 179 -2.31 -9.38 13.49
N ALA A 180 -1.75 -8.57 12.58
CA ALA A 180 -2.39 -7.34 12.10
C ALA A 180 -3.71 -7.62 11.38
N ALA A 181 -3.75 -8.64 10.51
CA ALA A 181 -4.99 -9.06 9.86
C ALA A 181 -6.06 -9.50 10.87
N LEU A 182 -5.66 -10.27 11.90
CA LEU A 182 -6.56 -10.69 12.98
C LEU A 182 -7.02 -9.50 13.85
N TRP A 183 -6.14 -8.55 14.14
CA TRP A 183 -6.48 -7.32 14.86
C TRP A 183 -7.55 -6.54 14.11
N ARG A 184 -7.31 -6.23 12.83
CA ARG A 184 -8.26 -5.52 11.97
C ARG A 184 -9.59 -6.25 11.91
N GLN A 185 -9.59 -7.57 11.73
CA GLN A 185 -10.81 -8.38 11.70
C GLN A 185 -11.59 -8.38 13.02
N ARG A 186 -10.89 -8.34 14.16
CA ARG A 186 -11.51 -8.42 15.49
C ARG A 186 -12.01 -7.07 16.00
N PHE A 187 -11.24 -6.01 15.76
CA PHE A 187 -11.46 -4.70 16.36
C PHE A 187 -11.95 -3.65 15.36
N HIS A 188 -11.84 -3.89 14.05
CA HIS A 188 -12.21 -2.94 13.01
C HIS A 188 -11.48 -1.59 13.12
N ARG A 189 -10.21 -1.63 13.51
CA ARG A 189 -9.34 -0.45 13.67
C ARG A 189 -8.04 -0.62 12.91
N ASP A 190 -7.45 0.51 12.56
CA ASP A 190 -6.15 0.57 11.89
C ASP A 190 -5.07 -0.14 12.71
N VAL A 191 -4.08 -0.66 12.00
CA VAL A 191 -2.88 -1.30 12.57
C VAL A 191 -1.70 -1.04 11.67
N VAL A 192 -0.55 -0.72 12.27
CA VAL A 192 0.67 -0.39 11.53
C VAL A 192 1.74 -1.42 11.76
N ILE A 193 2.37 -1.86 10.67
CA ILE A 193 3.54 -2.74 10.66
C ILE A 193 4.72 -1.93 10.13
N ASP A 194 5.70 -1.70 10.98
CA ASP A 194 6.99 -1.10 10.64
C ASP A 194 7.99 -2.22 10.34
N ILE A 195 8.24 -2.49 9.06
CA ILE A 195 9.24 -3.47 8.63
C ILE A 195 10.57 -2.74 8.50
N VAL A 196 11.42 -2.89 9.52
CA VAL A 196 12.76 -2.29 9.54
C VAL A 196 13.66 -3.11 8.62
N CYS A 197 14.15 -2.49 7.56
CA CYS A 197 14.99 -3.12 6.55
C CYS A 197 16.06 -2.13 6.05
N TYR A 198 16.56 -2.34 4.84
CA TYR A 198 17.56 -1.49 4.20
C TYR A 198 17.32 -1.38 2.69
N ARG A 199 17.87 -0.34 2.08
CA ARG A 199 17.93 -0.21 0.61
C ARG A 199 19.33 -0.58 0.14
N LYS A 200 19.45 -1.67 -0.63
CA LYS A 200 20.75 -2.20 -1.08
C LYS A 200 21.49 -1.26 -2.05
N TYR A 201 20.75 -0.52 -2.87
CA TYR A 201 21.27 0.37 -3.91
C TYR A 201 20.88 1.84 -3.63
N GLY A 202 21.24 2.75 -4.54
CA GLY A 202 20.78 4.14 -4.56
C GLY A 202 19.25 4.29 -4.58
N HIS A 203 18.76 5.54 -4.57
CA HIS A 203 17.31 5.79 -4.60
C HIS A 203 16.65 5.23 -5.87
N ASN A 204 17.35 5.34 -6.99
CA ASN A 204 17.19 4.47 -8.14
C ASN A 204 18.48 3.65 -8.36
N GLU A 205 18.43 2.63 -9.22
CA GLU A 205 19.55 1.70 -9.46
C GLU A 205 20.77 2.35 -10.15
N LEU A 206 20.64 3.56 -10.68
CA LEU A 206 21.72 4.33 -11.31
C LEU A 206 22.35 5.37 -10.35
N ASP A 207 21.69 5.66 -9.24
CA ASP A 207 22.18 6.62 -8.24
C ASP A 207 23.32 6.01 -7.41
N GLN A 208 24.30 6.84 -7.07
CA GLN A 208 25.33 6.50 -6.09
C GLN A 208 24.87 6.92 -4.68
N PRO A 209 24.63 5.97 -3.76
CA PRO A 209 24.11 6.24 -2.42
C PRO A 209 25.13 6.88 -1.48
#